data_AF-A0A5E4QBZ1-F1
#
_entry.id   AF-A0A5E4QBZ1-F1
#
_cell.length_a   1.000
_cell.length_b   1.000
_cell.length_c   1.000
_cell.angle_alpha   90.00
_cell.angle_beta   90.00
_cell.angle_gamma   90.00
#
_symmetry.space_group_name_H-M   'P 1'
#
loop_
_entity.id
_entity.type
_entity.pdbx_description
1 polymer ?
#
loop_
_entity_poly.entity_id
_entity_poly.type
_entity_poly.pdbx_seq_one_letter_code
_entity_poly.pdbx_strand_id
1 'polypeptide(L)'
;MSLVPEGTEVVPLLLLHGWPGSFVEFYEAIPALTAVRPDRNFALELIIPSLPGYGFSSEVIGFHTNLPLIMSSKATFVRILGAIYPPLLVSREVEDRKFSTWVCPDHRYKQDGGLPYRFTKDRLIDNLMVYWTTNTITTSMRLYKETFNSRYMGLRMDDIPTSVPTWVTQAKYEVSYTLNLVLKSKYPNLVNETILDDGGHFLAMELPEIFSNDVLKAIGEFRKLNKEYKKTEL
;
A
#
# COMPACT_ATOMS: atom_id res chain seq x y z
N MET A 1 -15.37 -25.33 -17.08
CA MET A 1 -14.20 -25.21 -17.98
C MET A 1 -13.24 -24.25 -17.30
N SER A 2 -12.04 -24.71 -16.90
CA SER A 2 -11.06 -23.83 -16.25
C SER A 2 -10.66 -22.73 -17.22
N LEU A 3 -10.79 -21.46 -16.81
CA LEU A 3 -10.31 -20.30 -17.58
C LEU A 3 -8.77 -20.20 -17.59
N VAL A 4 -8.10 -21.03 -16.78
CA VAL A 4 -6.66 -21.07 -16.61
C VAL A 4 -6.09 -22.24 -17.41
N PRO A 5 -5.12 -22.00 -18.33
CA PRO A 5 -4.48 -23.05 -19.11
C PRO A 5 -3.81 -24.11 -18.23
N GLU A 6 -3.77 -25.33 -18.76
CA GLU A 6 -3.08 -26.44 -18.11
C GLU A 6 -1.60 -26.11 -17.86
N GLY A 7 -1.09 -26.42 -16.66
CA GLY A 7 0.28 -26.07 -16.24
C GLY A 7 0.45 -24.67 -15.63
N THR A 8 -0.60 -23.86 -15.54
CA THR A 8 -0.57 -22.57 -14.84
C THR A 8 -1.12 -22.72 -13.42
N GLU A 9 -0.31 -22.38 -12.42
CA GLU A 9 -0.72 -22.40 -11.00
C GLU A 9 -1.53 -21.16 -10.65
N VAL A 10 -2.66 -21.31 -9.97
CA VAL A 10 -3.43 -20.19 -9.43
C VAL A 10 -2.90 -19.83 -8.05
N VAL A 11 -2.44 -18.60 -7.88
CA VAL A 11 -1.82 -18.11 -6.64
C VAL A 11 -2.72 -17.04 -6.02
N PRO A 12 -3.22 -17.23 -4.78
CA PRO A 12 -4.03 -16.21 -4.12
C PRO A 12 -3.17 -15.02 -3.67
N LEU A 13 -3.66 -13.81 -3.91
CA LEU A 13 -3.06 -12.56 -3.46
C LEU A 13 -4.12 -11.69 -2.76
N LEU A 14 -3.86 -11.38 -1.49
CA LEU A 14 -4.64 -10.42 -0.72
C LEU A 14 -4.09 -9.00 -0.94
N LEU A 15 -4.92 -8.10 -1.44
CA LEU A 15 -4.58 -6.67 -1.60
C LEU A 15 -5.39 -5.84 -0.61
N LEU A 16 -4.72 -4.96 0.12
CA LEU A 16 -5.32 -4.12 1.16
C LEU A 16 -5.21 -2.65 0.75
N HIS A 17 -6.34 -1.94 0.76
CA HIS A 17 -6.38 -0.50 0.56
C HIS A 17 -6.10 0.26 1.88
N GLY A 18 -5.91 1.58 1.79
CA GLY A 18 -5.69 2.46 2.94
C GLY A 18 -6.84 3.46 3.17
N TRP A 19 -6.54 4.54 3.90
CA TRP A 19 -7.40 5.71 4.05
C TRP A 19 -6.69 6.93 3.46
N PRO A 20 -7.40 7.85 2.75
CA PRO A 20 -8.83 7.89 2.45
C PRO A 20 -9.22 7.11 1.18
N GLY A 21 -8.50 6.03 0.87
CA GLY A 21 -8.76 5.20 -0.30
C GLY A 21 -9.80 4.09 -0.06
N SER A 22 -9.94 3.18 -1.02
CA SER A 22 -10.86 2.04 -0.98
C SER A 22 -10.42 0.98 -1.98
N PHE A 23 -11.12 -0.15 -2.05
CA PHE A 23 -10.84 -1.18 -3.05
C PHE A 23 -10.91 -0.67 -4.51
N VAL A 24 -11.53 0.50 -4.75
CA VAL A 24 -11.56 1.20 -6.05
C VAL A 24 -10.16 1.51 -6.57
N GLU A 25 -9.18 1.72 -5.69
CA GLU A 25 -7.79 2.01 -6.06
C GLU A 25 -7.18 0.97 -7.01
N PHE A 26 -7.64 -0.28 -6.91
CA PHE A 26 -7.05 -1.40 -7.64
C PHE A 26 -7.72 -1.71 -8.98
N TYR A 27 -8.83 -1.06 -9.34
CA TYR A 27 -9.65 -1.43 -10.50
C TYR A 27 -8.85 -1.53 -11.81
N GLU A 28 -7.98 -0.55 -12.06
CA GLU A 28 -7.15 -0.52 -13.27
C GLU A 28 -5.95 -1.48 -13.21
N ALA A 29 -5.54 -1.91 -12.01
CA ALA A 29 -4.46 -2.88 -11.83
C ALA A 29 -4.94 -4.34 -11.97
N ILE A 30 -6.21 -4.63 -11.65
CA ILE A 30 -6.79 -5.99 -11.67
C ILE A 30 -6.54 -6.73 -13.01
N PRO A 31 -6.79 -6.13 -14.20
CA PRO A 31 -6.57 -6.82 -15.46
C PRO A 31 -5.11 -7.26 -15.64
N ALA A 32 -4.15 -6.39 -15.31
CA ALA A 32 -2.73 -6.70 -15.45
C ALA A 32 -2.27 -7.77 -14.44
N LEU A 33 -2.75 -7.72 -13.20
CA LEU A 33 -2.43 -8.68 -12.14
C LEU A 33 -2.98 -10.09 -12.44
N THR A 34 -4.20 -10.18 -12.94
CA THR A 34 -4.91 -11.44 -13.21
C THR A 34 -4.65 -12.01 -14.60
N ALA A 35 -4.04 -11.23 -15.51
CA ALA A 35 -3.74 -11.66 -16.87
C ALA A 35 -2.91 -12.96 -16.89
N VAL A 36 -3.41 -13.97 -17.60
CA VAL A 36 -2.62 -15.17 -17.93
C VAL A 36 -1.62 -14.78 -19.01
N ARG A 37 -0.32 -15.00 -18.76
CA ARG A 37 0.74 -14.66 -19.71
C ARG A 37 1.64 -15.88 -20.00
N PRO A 38 2.09 -16.10 -21.25
CA PRO A 38 2.93 -17.25 -21.60
C PRO A 38 4.29 -17.28 -20.91
N ASP A 39 4.80 -16.12 -20.48
CA ASP A 39 6.08 -15.94 -19.82
C ASP A 39 6.05 -16.27 -18.31
N ARG A 40 4.88 -16.65 -17.77
CA ARG A 40 4.68 -16.97 -16.36
C ARG A 40 3.95 -18.30 -16.20
N ASN A 41 4.40 -19.10 -15.24
CA ASN A 41 3.76 -20.37 -14.87
C ASN A 41 2.71 -20.20 -13.76
N PHE A 42 2.26 -18.97 -13.50
CA PHE A 42 1.25 -18.69 -12.50
C PHE A 42 0.33 -17.54 -12.94
N ALA A 43 -0.91 -17.60 -12.49
CA ALA A 43 -1.89 -16.51 -12.57
C ALA A 43 -2.32 -16.13 -11.15
N LEU A 44 -2.71 -14.88 -10.94
CA LEU A 44 -3.15 -14.41 -9.64
C LEU A 44 -4.66 -14.50 -9.50
N GLU A 45 -5.12 -15.02 -8.37
CA GLU A 45 -6.48 -14.83 -7.87
C GLU A 45 -6.44 -13.72 -6.82
N LEU A 46 -7.22 -12.66 -7.01
CA LEU A 46 -7.18 -11.49 -6.15
C LEU A 46 -8.31 -11.51 -5.12
N ILE A 47 -7.96 -11.23 -3.87
CA ILE A 47 -8.89 -10.98 -2.78
C ILE A 47 -8.65 -9.54 -2.32
N ILE A 48 -9.65 -8.67 -2.48
CA ILE A 48 -9.53 -7.23 -2.19
C ILE A 48 -10.65 -6.80 -1.24
N PRO A 49 -10.51 -7.01 0.08
CA PRO A 49 -11.56 -6.71 1.04
C PRO A 49 -11.67 -5.19 1.28
N SER A 50 -12.88 -4.74 1.61
CA SER A 50 -13.03 -3.46 2.32
C SER A 50 -12.57 -3.64 3.76
N LEU A 51 -11.72 -2.74 4.25
CA LEU A 51 -11.29 -2.74 5.65
C LEU A 51 -12.49 -2.61 6.61
N PRO A 52 -12.40 -3.15 7.83
CA PRO A 52 -13.47 -3.01 8.83
C PRO A 52 -13.86 -1.56 9.09
N GLY A 53 -15.15 -1.23 8.95
CA GLY A 53 -15.65 0.14 9.04
C GLY A 53 -15.37 1.02 7.81
N TYR A 54 -14.94 0.44 6.69
CA TYR A 54 -14.78 1.10 5.39
C TYR A 54 -15.73 0.51 4.36
N GLY A 55 -16.21 1.36 3.45
CA GLY A 55 -17.00 0.92 2.30
C GLY A 55 -18.15 0.01 2.70
N PHE A 56 -18.19 -1.19 2.12
CA PHE A 56 -19.29 -2.14 2.33
C PHE A 56 -19.07 -3.11 3.50
N SER A 57 -17.93 -3.03 4.20
CA SER A 57 -17.66 -3.86 5.38
C SER A 57 -18.24 -3.22 6.63
N SER A 58 -18.98 -4.01 7.41
CA SER A 58 -19.56 -3.57 8.69
C SER A 58 -18.51 -2.99 9.62
N GLU A 59 -18.93 -2.03 10.44
CA GLU A 59 -18.09 -1.55 11.54
C GLU A 59 -17.87 -2.67 12.55
N VAL A 60 -16.64 -2.79 13.05
CA VAL A 60 -16.36 -3.69 14.16
C VAL A 60 -16.39 -2.87 15.45
N ILE A 61 -17.14 -3.35 16.44
CA ILE A 61 -17.21 -2.76 17.79
C ILE A 61 -15.92 -3.07 18.60
N GLY A 62 -14.78 -3.28 17.92
CA GLY A 62 -13.54 -3.82 18.50
C GLY A 62 -12.31 -3.67 17.59
N PHE A 63 -11.14 -3.71 18.22
CA PHE A 63 -9.82 -3.32 17.68
C PHE A 63 -9.48 -3.95 16.32
N HIS A 64 -9.07 -3.13 15.37
CA HIS A 64 -8.46 -3.51 14.10
C HIS A 64 -7.27 -2.58 13.81
N THR A 65 -6.25 -3.08 13.12
CA THR A 65 -4.97 -2.38 12.90
C THR A 65 -4.55 -2.61 11.46
N ASN A 66 -4.44 -1.55 10.66
CA ASN A 66 -3.91 -1.63 9.29
C ASN A 66 -3.24 -0.31 8.86
N LEU A 67 -2.51 0.35 9.77
CA LEU A 67 -1.64 1.47 9.39
C LEU A 67 -0.19 0.99 9.36
N PRO A 68 0.43 0.78 8.18
CA PRO A 68 1.80 0.30 8.08
C PRO A 68 2.79 1.47 8.26
N LEU A 69 2.91 1.98 9.49
CA LEU A 69 3.99 2.91 9.85
C LEU A 69 4.98 2.20 10.74
N ILE A 70 6.25 2.09 10.31
CA ILE A 70 7.32 1.59 11.18
C ILE A 70 7.68 2.69 12.19
N MET A 71 7.10 2.62 13.38
CA MET A 71 7.31 3.60 14.46
C MET A 71 8.23 3.09 15.58
N SER A 72 9.03 2.05 15.32
CA SER A 72 10.03 1.55 16.27
C SER A 72 10.98 2.65 16.74
N SER A 73 11.49 2.56 17.97
CA SER A 73 12.45 3.55 18.49
C SER A 73 13.69 3.66 17.59
N LYS A 74 14.12 2.54 17.01
CA LYS A 74 15.22 2.49 16.04
C LYS A 74 14.87 3.21 14.73
N ALA A 75 13.69 2.98 14.16
CA ALA A 75 13.24 3.68 12.95
C ALA A 75 13.09 5.18 13.20
N THR A 76 12.50 5.56 14.33
CA THR A 76 12.32 6.96 14.74
C THR A 76 13.67 7.67 14.90
N PHE A 77 14.64 7.04 15.56
CA PHE A 77 15.99 7.61 15.72
C PHE A 77 16.69 7.84 14.38
N VAL A 78 16.68 6.84 13.48
CA VAL A 78 17.29 6.98 12.15
C VAL A 78 16.56 8.03 11.30
N ARG A 79 15.22 8.13 11.42
CA ARG A 79 14.44 9.19 10.78
C ARG A 79 14.79 10.57 11.31
N ILE A 80 14.98 10.75 12.62
CA ILE A 80 15.41 12.04 13.19
C ILE A 80 16.78 12.46 12.64
N LEU A 81 17.71 11.52 12.51
CA LEU A 81 19.01 11.80 11.88
C LEU A 81 18.87 12.20 10.40
N GLY A 82 17.97 11.54 9.66
CA GLY A 82 17.67 11.87 8.26
C GLY A 82 16.85 13.17 8.08
N ALA A 83 16.07 13.56 9.08
CA ALA A 83 15.15 14.70 9.06
C ALA A 83 15.82 16.07 9.36
N ILE A 84 17.16 16.12 9.43
CA ILE A 84 17.92 17.39 9.51
C ILE A 84 17.80 18.21 8.18
N TYR A 85 16.94 17.81 7.24
CA TYR A 85 16.50 18.56 6.05
C TYR A 85 15.00 18.25 5.75
N PRO A 86 14.15 19.23 5.34
CA PRO A 86 12.97 19.61 6.14
C PRO A 86 11.60 19.15 5.55
N PRO A 87 10.42 19.62 6.04
CA PRO A 87 9.62 19.00 7.11
C PRO A 87 8.17 18.65 6.71
N LEU A 88 7.57 17.64 7.35
CA LEU A 88 6.14 17.31 7.27
C LEU A 88 5.33 18.14 8.29
N LEU A 89 4.93 19.35 7.89
CA LEU A 89 3.80 20.08 8.50
C LEU A 89 2.91 20.61 7.37
N VAL A 90 1.75 19.98 7.20
CA VAL A 90 0.71 20.42 6.28
C VAL A 90 -0.05 21.57 6.96
N SER A 91 -0.10 22.75 6.34
CA SER A 91 -0.87 23.89 6.85
C SER A 91 -2.38 23.65 6.69
N ARG A 92 -3.21 24.23 7.58
CA ARG A 92 -4.68 24.09 7.55
C ARG A 92 -5.33 24.48 6.21
N GLU A 93 -4.67 25.33 5.42
CA GLU A 93 -5.16 25.83 4.14
C GLU A 93 -5.13 24.79 3.00
N VAL A 94 -4.47 23.64 3.19
CA VAL A 94 -4.32 22.59 2.18
C VAL A 94 -4.78 21.20 2.68
N GLU A 95 -5.51 21.16 3.81
CA GLU A 95 -5.98 19.91 4.43
C GLU A 95 -6.99 19.13 3.56
N ASP A 96 -7.74 19.84 2.72
CA ASP A 96 -8.69 19.32 1.74
C ASP A 96 -8.02 18.69 0.50
N ARG A 97 -6.70 18.84 0.34
CA ARG A 97 -5.95 18.48 -0.87
C ARG A 97 -5.07 17.25 -0.69
N LYS A 98 -5.57 16.22 0.02
CA LYS A 98 -4.81 14.98 0.29
C LYS A 98 -4.43 14.22 -0.98
N PHE A 99 -5.39 13.95 -1.88
CA PHE A 99 -5.12 13.31 -3.18
C PHE A 99 -4.12 14.12 -4.01
N SER A 100 -4.25 15.43 -4.04
CA SER A 100 -3.31 16.32 -4.74
C SER A 100 -1.88 16.21 -4.19
N THR A 101 -1.74 16.42 -2.87
CA THR A 101 -0.43 16.58 -2.22
C THR A 101 0.32 15.26 -2.13
N TRP A 102 -0.39 14.14 -1.95
CA TRP A 102 0.22 12.81 -1.83
C TRP A 102 0.55 12.17 -3.19
N VAL A 103 0.02 12.70 -4.31
CA VAL A 103 0.41 12.32 -5.68
C VAL A 103 1.62 13.13 -6.13
N CYS A 104 1.57 14.46 -5.95
CA CYS A 104 2.63 15.37 -6.35
C CYS A 104 2.63 16.60 -5.42
N PRO A 105 3.62 16.71 -4.50
CA PRO A 105 3.68 17.80 -3.52
C PRO A 105 3.67 19.20 -4.16
N ASP A 106 4.21 19.35 -5.37
CA ASP A 106 4.26 20.61 -6.10
C ASP A 106 2.86 21.12 -6.51
N HIS A 107 1.85 20.26 -6.51
CA HIS A 107 0.49 20.62 -6.92
C HIS A 107 -0.35 21.28 -5.82
N ARG A 108 0.14 21.31 -4.58
CA ARG A 108 -0.60 21.84 -3.41
C ARG A 108 -1.14 23.26 -3.62
N TYR A 109 -0.44 24.09 -4.39
CA TYR A 109 -0.80 25.49 -4.66
C TYR A 109 -1.49 25.73 -6.03
N LYS A 110 -1.67 24.69 -6.85
CA LYS A 110 -2.43 24.82 -8.11
C LYS A 110 -3.89 25.11 -7.81
N GLN A 111 -4.58 25.89 -8.63
CA GLN A 111 -5.98 26.29 -8.35
C GLN A 111 -6.91 25.07 -8.16
N ASP A 112 -6.74 24.04 -8.99
CA ASP A 112 -7.48 22.76 -8.96
C ASP A 112 -6.78 21.67 -8.15
N GLY A 113 -5.69 22.00 -7.44
CA GLY A 113 -4.82 21.02 -6.77
C GLY A 113 -4.14 20.04 -7.74
N GLY A 114 -4.16 20.26 -9.05
CA GLY A 114 -3.66 19.29 -10.02
C GLY A 114 -4.37 17.93 -9.95
N LEU A 115 -5.63 17.88 -9.50
CA LEU A 115 -6.43 16.64 -9.46
C LEU A 115 -6.51 15.92 -10.83
N PRO A 116 -6.62 16.62 -11.98
CA PRO A 116 -6.64 15.97 -13.29
C PRO A 116 -5.29 15.37 -13.74
N TYR A 117 -4.23 15.50 -12.94
CA TYR A 117 -2.89 15.05 -13.34
C TYR A 117 -2.78 13.53 -13.53
N ARG A 118 -3.35 12.76 -12.59
CA ARG A 118 -3.34 11.28 -12.64
C ARG A 118 -4.74 10.67 -12.73
N PHE A 119 -5.76 11.41 -12.32
CA PHE A 119 -7.10 10.88 -12.17
C PHE A 119 -8.10 11.65 -13.01
N THR A 120 -9.04 10.93 -13.60
CA THR A 120 -10.28 11.54 -14.06
C THR A 120 -11.12 11.93 -12.84
N LYS A 121 -12.02 12.90 -13.02
CA LYS A 121 -12.96 13.28 -11.95
C LYS A 121 -13.82 12.09 -11.53
N ASP A 122 -14.25 11.28 -12.49
CA ASP A 122 -15.07 10.09 -12.23
C ASP A 122 -14.38 9.13 -11.27
N ARG A 123 -13.08 8.85 -11.45
CA ARG A 123 -12.33 7.97 -10.55
C ARG A 123 -12.23 8.52 -9.12
N LEU A 124 -12.07 9.83 -8.97
CA LEU A 124 -12.07 10.47 -7.65
C LEU A 124 -13.47 10.42 -7.01
N ILE A 125 -14.51 10.64 -7.82
CA ILE A 125 -15.91 10.56 -7.39
C ILE A 125 -16.27 9.12 -7.02
N ASP A 126 -15.83 8.10 -7.76
CA ASP A 126 -16.08 6.70 -7.45
C ASP A 126 -15.57 6.34 -6.05
N ASN A 127 -14.32 6.72 -5.73
CA ASN A 127 -13.79 6.53 -4.39
C ASN A 127 -14.59 7.32 -3.34
N LEU A 128 -14.96 8.57 -3.62
CA LEU A 128 -15.77 9.38 -2.72
C LEU A 128 -17.17 8.77 -2.49
N MET A 129 -17.78 8.20 -3.52
CA MET A 129 -19.09 7.59 -3.47
C MET A 129 -19.11 6.33 -2.62
N VAL A 130 -18.00 5.58 -2.54
CA VAL A 130 -17.86 4.47 -1.59
C VAL A 130 -18.07 4.99 -0.16
N TYR A 131 -17.45 6.09 0.24
CA TYR A 131 -17.64 6.65 1.58
C TYR A 131 -19.01 7.29 1.79
N TRP A 132 -19.50 8.04 0.80
CA TRP A 132 -20.76 8.76 0.88
C TRP A 132 -21.95 7.82 0.98
N THR A 133 -22.05 6.84 0.09
CA THR A 133 -23.21 5.93 0.01
C THR A 133 -23.28 4.95 1.18
N THR A 134 -22.13 4.62 1.77
CA THR A 134 -22.04 3.69 2.90
C THR A 134 -22.02 4.38 4.26
N ASN A 135 -21.94 5.71 4.30
CA ASN A 135 -21.82 6.52 5.52
C ASN A 135 -20.62 6.11 6.41
N THR A 136 -19.50 5.70 5.79
CA THR A 136 -18.36 5.11 6.53
C THR A 136 -17.21 6.06 6.83
N ILE A 137 -17.36 7.38 6.59
CA ILE A 137 -16.28 8.33 6.87
C ILE A 137 -15.90 8.38 8.36
N THR A 138 -16.89 8.34 9.26
CA THR A 138 -16.64 8.35 10.71
C THR A 138 -16.05 7.03 11.18
N THR A 139 -16.58 5.89 10.70
CA THR A 139 -16.14 4.56 11.11
C THR A 139 -14.73 4.25 10.62
N SER A 140 -14.38 4.65 9.40
CA SER A 140 -13.02 4.52 8.85
C SER A 140 -12.00 5.34 9.64
N MET A 141 -12.34 6.56 10.06
CA MET A 141 -11.46 7.39 10.89
C MET A 141 -11.22 6.81 12.29
N ARG A 142 -12.13 5.97 12.83
CA ARG A 142 -11.92 5.34 14.16
C ARG A 142 -10.65 4.51 14.20
N LEU A 143 -10.24 3.91 13.08
CA LEU A 143 -9.00 3.13 12.99
C LEU A 143 -7.77 3.91 13.48
N TYR A 144 -7.72 5.22 13.20
CA TYR A 144 -6.65 6.09 13.69
C TYR A 144 -6.64 6.18 15.22
N LYS A 145 -7.81 6.39 15.84
CA LYS A 145 -7.93 6.45 17.31
C LYS A 145 -7.56 5.12 17.96
N GLU A 146 -7.97 4.01 17.35
CA GLU A 146 -7.66 2.66 17.87
C GLU A 146 -6.18 2.29 17.69
N THR A 147 -5.50 2.83 16.69
CA THR A 147 -4.07 2.58 16.45
C THR A 147 -3.19 3.50 17.31
N PHE A 148 -3.54 4.78 17.46
CA PHE A 148 -2.70 5.77 18.14
C PHE A 148 -2.97 5.94 19.64
N ASN A 149 -3.65 4.99 20.29
CA ASN A 149 -3.80 5.01 21.74
C ASN A 149 -2.59 4.39 22.47
N SER A 150 -2.36 4.80 23.72
CA SER A 150 -1.20 4.37 24.52
C SER A 150 -1.13 2.86 24.75
N ARG A 151 -2.28 2.18 24.84
CA ARG A 151 -2.33 0.72 25.01
C ARG A 151 -1.78 0.02 23.77
N TYR A 152 -2.24 0.40 22.59
CA TYR A 152 -1.80 -0.19 21.34
C TYR A 152 -0.33 0.16 21.05
N MET A 153 0.04 1.42 21.21
CA MET A 153 1.42 1.85 20.98
C MET A 153 2.40 1.21 21.99
N GLY A 154 1.94 0.94 23.21
CA GLY A 154 2.68 0.19 24.22
C GLY A 154 2.97 -1.28 23.84
N LEU A 155 2.26 -1.87 22.87
CA LEU A 155 2.56 -3.21 22.35
C LEU A 155 3.86 -3.26 21.55
N ARG A 156 4.33 -2.10 21.04
CA ARG A 156 5.58 -1.99 20.28
C ARG A 156 5.67 -2.98 19.11
N MET A 157 4.54 -3.20 18.42
CA MET A 157 4.45 -4.13 17.28
C MET A 157 5.48 -3.83 16.18
N ASP A 158 5.87 -2.57 16.03
CA ASP A 158 6.88 -2.16 15.06
C ASP A 158 8.28 -2.65 15.37
N ASP A 159 8.60 -2.94 16.64
CA ASP A 159 9.90 -3.47 17.03
C ASP A 159 10.05 -4.98 16.75
N ILE A 160 8.95 -5.68 16.48
CA ILE A 160 8.96 -7.12 16.18
C ILE A 160 9.37 -7.33 14.71
N PRO A 161 10.49 -8.00 14.41
CA PRO A 161 10.90 -8.23 13.03
C PRO A 161 9.93 -9.16 12.28
N THR A 162 9.74 -8.90 11.00
CA THR A 162 8.93 -9.70 10.08
C THR A 162 9.85 -10.63 9.29
N SER A 163 9.85 -11.92 9.63
CA SER A 163 10.77 -12.92 9.08
C SER A 163 10.35 -13.49 7.71
N VAL A 164 9.19 -13.14 7.18
CA VAL A 164 8.79 -13.60 5.84
C VAL A 164 9.56 -12.86 4.73
N PRO A 165 9.79 -13.49 3.56
CA PRO A 165 10.34 -12.80 2.40
C PRO A 165 9.54 -11.53 2.08
N THR A 166 10.23 -10.39 2.03
CA THR A 166 9.59 -9.08 1.88
C THR A 166 10.11 -8.38 0.63
N TRP A 167 9.23 -7.69 -0.08
CA TRP A 167 9.56 -6.80 -1.19
C TRP A 167 8.97 -5.43 -0.89
N VAL A 168 9.71 -4.37 -1.14
CA VAL A 168 9.28 -3.00 -0.85
C VAL A 168 9.36 -2.16 -2.13
N THR A 169 8.28 -1.44 -2.43
CA THR A 169 8.24 -0.45 -3.50
C THR A 169 8.16 0.93 -2.88
N GLN A 170 9.08 1.85 -3.22
CA GLN A 170 9.11 3.22 -2.73
C GLN A 170 8.87 4.18 -3.89
N ALA A 171 7.69 4.78 -3.92
CA ALA A 171 7.33 5.82 -4.89
C ALA A 171 8.04 7.14 -4.56
N LYS A 172 8.35 7.95 -5.57
CA LYS A 172 9.13 9.19 -5.40
C LYS A 172 8.49 10.18 -4.43
N TYR A 173 7.16 10.29 -4.48
CA TYR A 173 6.38 11.26 -3.71
C TYR A 173 5.60 10.62 -2.56
N GLU A 174 5.96 9.40 -2.14
CA GLU A 174 5.37 8.76 -0.97
C GLU A 174 5.52 9.64 0.29
N VAL A 175 4.50 9.64 1.14
CA VAL A 175 4.41 10.45 2.36
C VAL A 175 5.57 10.16 3.31
N SER A 176 6.08 8.94 3.31
CA SER A 176 7.17 8.52 4.18
C SER A 176 8.16 7.58 3.48
N TYR A 177 9.22 8.15 2.90
CA TYR A 177 10.38 7.38 2.46
C TYR A 177 11.10 6.72 3.66
N THR A 178 11.51 5.46 3.52
CA THR A 178 12.21 4.72 4.57
C THR A 178 13.53 4.18 4.06
N LEU A 179 14.64 4.56 4.70
CA LEU A 179 15.97 4.10 4.31
C LEU A 179 16.08 2.56 4.36
N ASN A 180 16.81 1.98 3.41
CA ASN A 180 17.06 0.54 3.31
C ASN A 180 17.56 -0.08 4.63
N LEU A 181 18.40 0.64 5.39
CA LEU A 181 18.91 0.18 6.69
C LEU A 181 17.77 -0.01 7.73
N VAL A 182 16.78 0.88 7.72
CA VAL A 182 15.62 0.80 8.60
C VAL A 182 14.71 -0.33 8.13
N LEU A 183 14.49 -0.45 6.82
CA LEU A 183 13.72 -1.55 6.24
C LEU A 183 14.31 -2.91 6.64
N LYS A 184 15.61 -3.12 6.47
CA LYS A 184 16.29 -4.37 6.86
C LYS A 184 16.21 -4.67 8.37
N SER A 185 16.02 -3.65 9.21
CA SER A 185 15.82 -3.87 10.64
C SER A 185 14.43 -4.42 10.97
N LYS A 186 13.41 -4.03 10.20
CA LYS A 186 12.03 -4.54 10.34
C LYS A 186 11.83 -5.84 9.54
N TYR A 187 12.44 -5.93 8.37
CA TYR A 187 12.32 -7.03 7.41
C TYR A 187 13.70 -7.67 7.21
N PRO A 188 14.14 -8.57 8.11
CA PRO A 188 15.44 -9.24 7.99
C PRO A 188 15.60 -10.01 6.67
N ASN A 189 14.51 -10.51 6.10
CA ASN A 189 14.47 -11.22 4.82
C ASN A 189 13.95 -10.33 3.67
N LEU A 190 14.41 -9.08 3.62
CA LEU A 190 14.14 -8.16 2.51
C LEU A 190 14.80 -8.67 1.22
N VAL A 191 13.99 -9.15 0.28
CA VAL A 191 14.43 -9.72 -1.01
C VAL A 191 14.91 -8.63 -1.95
N ASN A 192 14.13 -7.56 -2.09
CA ASN A 192 14.51 -6.43 -2.90
C ASN A 192 13.73 -5.16 -2.49
N GLU A 193 14.23 -4.03 -2.97
CA GLU A 193 13.58 -2.73 -2.91
C GLU A 193 13.51 -2.15 -4.33
N THR A 194 12.31 -1.79 -4.77
CA THR A 194 12.09 -1.04 -6.02
C THR A 194 11.92 0.43 -5.66
N ILE A 195 12.83 1.29 -6.12
CA ILE A 195 12.74 2.75 -5.97
C ILE A 195 12.26 3.32 -7.30
N LEU A 196 11.17 4.09 -7.28
CA LEU A 196 10.59 4.70 -8.47
C LEU A 196 10.96 6.19 -8.54
N ASP A 197 11.22 6.67 -9.76
CA ASP A 197 11.47 8.10 -10.04
C ASP A 197 10.18 8.90 -10.28
N ASP A 198 9.02 8.26 -10.09
CA ASP A 198 7.69 8.83 -10.28
C ASP A 198 6.67 8.12 -9.36
N GLY A 199 5.47 8.68 -9.27
CA GLY A 199 4.37 8.18 -8.45
C GLY A 199 4.39 8.68 -7.01
N GLY A 200 3.20 8.73 -6.42
CA GLY A 200 2.94 9.07 -5.03
C GLY A 200 2.30 7.93 -4.25
N HIS A 201 1.49 8.31 -3.26
CA HIS A 201 0.93 7.40 -2.26
C HIS A 201 -0.07 6.39 -2.83
N PHE A 202 -0.89 6.78 -3.81
CA PHE A 202 -1.95 5.94 -4.35
C PHE A 202 -1.44 5.11 -5.53
N LEU A 203 -0.29 4.44 -5.36
CA LEU A 203 0.51 3.89 -6.44
C LEU A 203 -0.27 2.98 -7.41
N ALA A 204 -1.14 2.12 -6.89
CA ALA A 204 -1.98 1.23 -7.72
C ALA A 204 -3.01 2.00 -8.57
N MET A 205 -3.50 3.12 -8.04
CA MET A 205 -4.46 3.99 -8.73
C MET A 205 -3.74 4.94 -9.69
N GLU A 206 -2.55 5.44 -9.35
CA GLU A 206 -1.78 6.41 -10.13
C GLU A 206 -1.04 5.78 -11.31
N LEU A 207 -0.41 4.63 -11.08
CA LEU A 207 0.49 3.96 -12.01
C LEU A 207 0.18 2.44 -12.05
N PRO A 208 -1.03 2.04 -12.51
CA PRO A 208 -1.53 0.67 -12.38
C PRO A 208 -0.63 -0.37 -13.05
N GLU A 209 -0.05 -0.05 -14.21
CA GLU A 209 0.87 -0.96 -14.90
C GLU A 209 2.20 -1.14 -14.16
N ILE A 210 2.78 -0.05 -13.63
CA ILE A 210 4.04 -0.10 -12.87
C ILE A 210 3.83 -0.88 -11.58
N PHE A 211 2.76 -0.57 -10.85
CA PHE A 211 2.36 -1.30 -9.66
C PHE A 211 2.20 -2.80 -9.95
N SER A 212 1.42 -3.15 -10.97
CA SER A 212 1.13 -4.54 -11.32
C SER A 212 2.40 -5.30 -11.71
N ASN A 213 3.26 -4.70 -12.54
CA ASN A 213 4.51 -5.33 -12.96
C ASN A 213 5.46 -5.57 -11.78
N ASP A 214 5.56 -4.64 -10.82
CA ASP A 214 6.43 -4.81 -9.65
C ASP A 214 5.89 -5.90 -8.70
N VAL A 215 4.58 -5.96 -8.48
CA VAL A 215 3.92 -7.04 -7.72
C VAL A 215 4.17 -8.41 -8.36
N LEU A 216 3.98 -8.51 -9.68
CA LEU A 216 4.21 -9.75 -10.42
C LEU A 216 5.67 -10.19 -10.39
N LYS A 217 6.60 -9.23 -10.47
CA LYS A 217 8.04 -9.47 -10.33
C LYS A 217 8.37 -10.00 -8.93
N ALA A 218 7.87 -9.36 -7.89
CA ALA A 218 8.08 -9.77 -6.50
C ALA A 218 7.59 -11.20 -6.25
N ILE A 219 6.37 -11.54 -6.70
CA ILE A 219 5.82 -12.90 -6.56
C ILE A 219 6.65 -13.92 -7.35
N GLY A 220 7.12 -13.55 -8.55
CA GLY A 220 8.04 -14.38 -9.32
C GLY A 220 9.31 -14.72 -8.55
N GLU A 221 9.94 -13.73 -7.91
CA GLU A 221 11.14 -13.93 -7.09
C GLU A 221 10.85 -14.74 -5.81
N PHE A 222 9.75 -14.48 -5.10
CA PHE A 222 9.35 -15.28 -3.94
C PHE A 222 9.15 -16.76 -4.29
N ARG A 223 8.59 -17.05 -5.46
CA ARG A 223 8.39 -18.43 -5.95
C ARG A 223 9.71 -19.10 -6.31
N LYS A 224 10.68 -18.37 -6.87
CA LYS A 224 12.04 -18.89 -7.12
C LYS A 224 12.72 -19.25 -5.80
N LEU A 225 12.71 -18.34 -4.83
CA LEU A 225 13.28 -18.57 -3.50
C LEU A 225 12.67 -19.80 -2.82
N ASN A 226 11.35 -19.95 -2.84
CA ASN A 226 10.68 -21.10 -2.24
C ASN A 226 11.11 -22.44 -2.88
N LYS A 227 11.33 -22.46 -4.21
CA LYS A 227 11.86 -23.65 -4.90
C LYS A 227 13.29 -23.99 -4.50
N GLU A 228 14.13 -22.99 -4.23
CA GLU A 228 15.50 -23.18 -3.76
C GLU A 228 15.52 -23.73 -2.33
N TYR A 229 14.74 -23.15 -1.43
CA TYR A 229 14.59 -23.65 -0.05
C TYR A 229 14.15 -25.12 0.00
N LYS A 230 13.15 -25.50 -0.81
CA LYS A 230 12.70 -26.89 -0.88
C LYS A 230 13.74 -27.87 -1.43
N LYS A 231 14.74 -27.41 -2.18
CA LYS A 231 15.84 -28.25 -2.67
C LYS A 231 16.91 -28.48 -1.61
N THR A 232 17.08 -27.56 -0.66
CA THR A 232 18.10 -27.64 0.39
C THR A 232 17.66 -28.43 1.62
N GLU A 233 16.38 -28.74 1.76
CA GLU A 233 15.83 -29.58 2.84
C GLU A 233 15.78 -31.08 2.51
N LEU A 234 16.34 -31.48 1.36
CA LEU A 234 16.53 -32.88 0.91
C LEU A 234 18.00 -33.27 0.94
#